data_AF-A0A2T1KHA7-F1
#
_entry.id   AF-A0A2T1KHA7-F1
#
_cell.length_a   1.000
_cell.length_b   1.000
_cell.length_c   1.000
_cell.angle_alpha   90.00
_cell.angle_beta   90.00
_cell.angle_gamma   90.00
#
_symmetry.space_group_name_H-M   'P 1'
#
loop_
_entity.id
_entity.type
_entity.pdbx_description
1 polymer ?
#
loop_
_entity_poly.entity_id
_entity_poly.type
_entity_poly.pdbx_seq_one_letter_code
_entity_poly.pdbx_strand_id
1 'polypeptide(L)'
;MNKPVTQFIVSILFIVALCLAIRASESDLWVGISIGSFVFLGLPFLILSWIDFGDHLRSLRTTSMPLQILIFIFGIPQALFGLGSLGIGIGIVLWVIYNSFIEQQEEYSGGFMTLGLSPMFIGFGLFLLLSAFKRNKGV
;
A
#
# COMPACT_ATOMS: atom_id res chain seq x y z
N MET A 1 17.76 7.31 -16.97
CA MET A 1 16.49 7.67 -16.30
C MET A 1 16.47 6.98 -14.94
N ASN A 2 16.12 7.67 -13.85
CA ASN A 2 16.14 7.06 -12.52
C ASN A 2 15.11 5.92 -12.45
N LYS A 3 15.51 4.76 -11.92
CA LYS A 3 14.66 3.56 -11.76
C LYS A 3 13.29 3.85 -11.12
N PRO A 4 13.17 4.57 -9.99
CA PRO A 4 11.87 4.83 -9.35
C PRO A 4 10.96 5.72 -10.21
N VAL A 5 11.53 6.71 -10.91
CA VAL A 5 10.80 7.58 -11.83
C VAL A 5 10.25 6.77 -13.02
N THR A 6 11.06 5.85 -13.53
CA THR A 6 10.67 4.98 -14.65
C THR A 6 9.53 4.04 -14.24
N GLN A 7 9.62 3.40 -13.08
CA GLN A 7 8.57 2.52 -12.55
C GLN A 7 7.26 3.26 -12.33
N PHE A 8 7.30 4.48 -11.81
CA PHE A 8 6.12 5.32 -11.62
C PHE A 8 5.47 5.73 -12.95
N ILE A 9 6.27 6.08 -13.97
CA ILE A 9 5.72 6.37 -15.30
C ILE A 9 5.10 5.10 -15.91
N VAL A 10 5.76 3.95 -15.78
CA VAL A 10 5.24 2.66 -16.28
C VAL A 10 3.94 2.29 -15.58
N SER A 11 3.80 2.51 -14.27
CA SER A 11 2.55 2.22 -13.57
C SER A 11 1.41 3.14 -14.02
N ILE A 12 1.67 4.43 -14.28
CA ILE A 12 0.69 5.34 -14.86
C ILE A 12 0.29 4.90 -16.27
N LEU A 13 1.26 4.58 -17.13
CA LEU A 13 0.99 4.11 -18.49
C LEU A 13 0.19 2.81 -18.49
N PHE A 14 0.47 1.91 -17.54
CA PHE A 14 -0.31 0.69 -17.35
C PHE A 14 -1.77 0.99 -17.00
N ILE A 15 -2.05 1.92 -16.07
CA ILE A 15 -3.43 2.34 -15.78
C ILE A 15 -4.12 2.91 -17.02
N VAL A 16 -3.44 3.81 -17.73
CA VAL A 16 -4.01 4.45 -18.92
C VAL A 16 -4.35 3.41 -19.99
N ALA A 17 -3.43 2.47 -20.24
CA ALA A 17 -3.66 1.36 -21.16
C ALA A 17 -4.85 0.50 -20.72
N LEU A 18 -4.99 0.25 -19.42
CA LEU A 18 -6.07 -0.55 -18.87
C LEU A 18 -7.43 0.16 -18.97
N CYS A 19 -7.49 1.47 -18.70
CA CYS A 19 -8.67 2.29 -18.93
C CYS A 19 -9.09 2.32 -20.41
N LEU A 20 -8.12 2.42 -21.31
CA LEU A 20 -8.38 2.36 -22.76
C LEU A 20 -8.88 0.98 -23.18
N ALA A 21 -8.30 -0.11 -22.63
CA ALA A 21 -8.73 -1.47 -22.89
C ALA A 21 -10.16 -1.72 -22.40
N ILE A 22 -10.53 -1.23 -21.21
CA ILE A 22 -11.90 -1.31 -20.69
C ILE A 22 -12.86 -0.54 -21.61
N ARG A 23 -12.49 0.68 -22.02
CA ARG A 23 -13.34 1.51 -22.89
C ARG A 23 -13.54 0.89 -24.28
N ALA A 24 -12.52 0.26 -24.83
CA ALA A 24 -12.57 -0.35 -26.16
C ALA A 24 -13.21 -1.75 -26.14
N SER A 25 -13.46 -2.32 -24.96
CA SER A 25 -14.01 -3.67 -24.83
C SER A 25 -15.53 -3.67 -24.98
N GLU A 26 -16.03 -4.46 -25.92
CA GLU A 26 -17.47 -4.69 -26.12
C GLU A 26 -17.99 -5.89 -25.30
N SER A 27 -17.10 -6.71 -24.73
CA SER A 27 -17.50 -7.90 -23.96
C SER A 27 -17.26 -7.72 -22.45
N ASP A 28 -18.20 -8.21 -21.65
CA ASP A 28 -18.13 -8.20 -20.18
C ASP A 28 -16.97 -9.05 -19.64
N LEU A 29 -16.62 -10.14 -20.31
CA LEU A 29 -15.52 -11.02 -19.88
C LEU A 29 -14.17 -10.30 -19.91
N TRP A 30 -13.87 -9.58 -20.99
CA TRP A 30 -12.62 -8.82 -21.12
C TRP A 30 -12.54 -7.65 -20.11
N VAL A 31 -13.68 -7.02 -19.81
CA VAL A 31 -13.77 -6.02 -18.72
C VAL A 31 -13.45 -6.67 -17.38
N GLY A 32 -14.05 -7.82 -17.07
CA GLY A 32 -13.79 -8.58 -15.85
C GLY A 32 -12.31 -8.97 -15.70
N ILE A 33 -11.68 -9.49 -16.76
CA ILE A 33 -10.25 -9.84 -16.77
C ILE A 33 -9.38 -8.60 -16.54
N SER A 34 -9.70 -7.48 -17.19
CA SER A 34 -8.94 -6.23 -17.05
C SER A 34 -9.00 -5.70 -15.61
N ILE A 35 -10.20 -5.69 -15.02
CA ILE A 35 -10.39 -5.28 -13.62
C ILE A 35 -9.67 -6.24 -12.68
N GLY A 36 -9.80 -7.55 -12.88
CA GLY A 36 -9.10 -8.55 -12.07
C GLY A 36 -7.58 -8.36 -12.13
N SER A 37 -7.02 -8.21 -13.33
CA SER A 37 -5.59 -7.94 -13.52
C SER A 37 -5.16 -6.63 -12.85
N PHE A 38 -6.01 -5.59 -12.88
CA PHE A 38 -5.73 -4.35 -12.17
C PHE A 38 -5.66 -4.58 -10.66
N VAL A 39 -6.64 -5.25 -10.06
CA VAL A 39 -6.72 -5.46 -8.61
C VAL A 39 -5.55 -6.32 -8.11
N PHE A 40 -5.23 -7.41 -8.80
CA PHE A 40 -4.22 -8.37 -8.33
C PHE A 40 -2.77 -8.00 -8.69
N LEU A 41 -2.55 -7.32 -9.83
CA LEU A 41 -1.20 -7.01 -10.31
C LEU A 41 -0.94 -5.51 -10.39
N GLY A 42 -1.89 -4.77 -10.99
CA GLY A 42 -1.75 -3.33 -11.21
C GLY A 42 -1.67 -2.54 -9.91
N LEU A 43 -2.56 -2.83 -8.97
CA LEU A 43 -2.74 -2.08 -7.73
C LEU A 43 -1.55 -2.29 -6.78
N PRO A 44 -1.06 -3.53 -6.53
CA PRO A 44 0.17 -3.73 -5.76
C PRO A 44 1.39 -3.08 -6.42
N PHE A 45 1.55 -3.23 -7.74
CA PHE A 45 2.65 -2.62 -8.48
C PHE A 45 2.62 -1.09 -8.43
N LEU A 46 1.43 -0.50 -8.49
CA LEU A 46 1.22 0.93 -8.38
C LEU A 46 1.55 1.46 -6.99
N ILE A 47 1.10 0.77 -5.93
CA ILE A 47 1.42 1.15 -4.55
C ILE A 47 2.94 1.13 -4.35
N LEU A 48 3.62 0.08 -4.79
CA LEU A 48 5.08 -0.02 -4.69
C LEU A 48 5.78 1.09 -5.48
N SER A 49 5.36 1.32 -6.73
CA SER A 49 5.93 2.37 -7.57
C SER A 49 5.69 3.77 -6.98
N TRP A 50 4.56 3.99 -6.31
CA TRP A 50 4.24 5.23 -5.62
C TRP A 50 5.14 5.46 -4.41
N ILE A 51 5.35 4.42 -3.58
CA ILE A 51 6.24 4.48 -2.42
C ILE A 51 7.69 4.73 -2.86
N ASP A 52 8.18 3.97 -3.85
CA ASP A 52 9.54 4.12 -4.39
C ASP A 52 9.78 5.53 -4.94
N PHE A 53 8.78 6.10 -5.62
CA PHE A 53 8.86 7.47 -6.12
C PHE A 53 8.84 8.50 -4.98
N GLY A 54 7.98 8.32 -3.98
CA GLY A 54 7.95 9.17 -2.79
C GLY A 54 9.28 9.16 -2.03
N ASP A 55 9.89 7.98 -1.86
CA ASP A 55 11.22 7.84 -1.24
C ASP A 55 12.31 8.50 -2.07
N HIS A 56 12.22 8.40 -3.40
CA HIS A 56 13.12 9.12 -4.29
C HIS A 56 12.99 10.64 -4.10
N LEU A 57 11.76 11.19 -4.06
CA LEU A 57 11.54 12.61 -3.81
C LEU A 57 12.11 13.05 -2.45
N ARG A 58 11.94 12.24 -1.39
CA ARG A 58 12.48 12.52 -0.05
C ARG A 58 14.01 12.50 0.00
N SER A 59 14.66 11.74 -0.88
CA SER A 59 16.12 11.69 -0.98
C SER A 59 16.73 12.95 -1.59
N LEU A 60 15.95 13.74 -2.33
CA LEU A 60 16.41 14.98 -2.94
C LEU A 60 16.59 16.06 -1.84
N ARG A 61 17.84 16.54 -1.68
CA ARG A 61 18.12 17.73 -0.87
C ARG A 61 17.63 18.97 -1.62
N THR A 62 16.39 19.33 -1.37
CA THR A 62 15.79 20.57 -1.86
C THR A 62 15.23 21.43 -0.72
N THR A 63 15.21 22.74 -0.94
CA THR A 63 14.51 23.74 -0.13
C THR A 63 13.27 24.29 -0.84
N SER A 64 13.02 23.89 -2.10
CA SER A 64 11.88 24.41 -2.87
C SER A 64 10.53 23.98 -2.28
N MET A 65 9.69 24.96 -1.93
CA MET A 65 8.32 24.77 -1.43
C MET A 65 7.47 23.81 -2.29
N PRO A 66 7.41 23.94 -3.64
CA PRO A 66 6.59 23.04 -4.44
C PRO A 66 7.01 21.57 -4.32
N LEU A 67 8.31 21.31 -4.17
CA LEU A 67 8.81 19.94 -4.03
C LEU A 67 8.56 19.39 -2.63
N GLN A 68 8.55 20.23 -1.59
CA GLN A 68 8.14 19.83 -0.24
C GLN A 68 6.65 19.45 -0.17
N ILE A 69 5.79 20.23 -0.83
CA ILE A 69 4.36 19.90 -0.95
C ILE A 69 4.18 18.56 -1.66
N LEU A 70 4.93 18.33 -2.75
CA LEU A 70 4.88 17.07 -3.47
C LEU A 70 5.32 15.89 -2.59
N ILE A 71 6.44 16.03 -1.87
CA ILE A 71 6.91 15.03 -0.90
C ILE A 71 5.82 14.70 0.13
N PHE A 72 5.12 15.72 0.63
CA PHE A 72 4.06 15.53 1.60
C PHE A 72 2.86 14.78 1.00
N ILE A 73 2.38 15.19 -0.18
CA ILE A 73 1.27 14.54 -0.88
C ILE A 73 1.56 13.06 -1.12
N PHE A 74 2.78 12.74 -1.58
CA PHE A 74 3.16 11.35 -1.85
C PHE A 74 3.30 10.52 -0.56
N GLY A 75 3.52 11.14 0.60
CA GLY A 75 3.55 10.47 1.89
C GLY A 75 2.19 10.14 2.48
N ILE A 76 1.12 10.87 2.12
CA ILE A 76 -0.21 10.65 2.70
C ILE A 76 -0.74 9.23 2.41
N PRO A 77 -0.75 8.72 1.16
CA PRO A 77 -1.23 7.36 0.90
C PRO A 77 -0.43 6.30 1.65
N GLN A 78 0.90 6.46 1.72
CA GLN A 78 1.78 5.56 2.46
C GLN A 78 1.46 5.54 3.96
N ALA A 79 1.23 6.72 4.56
CA ALA A 79 0.85 6.85 5.95
C ALA A 79 -0.54 6.23 6.23
N LEU A 80 -1.51 6.44 5.35
CA LEU A 80 -2.86 5.85 5.47
C LEU A 80 -2.80 4.32 5.35
N PHE A 81 -2.02 3.78 4.42
CA PHE A 81 -1.79 2.34 4.30
C PHE A 81 -1.12 1.77 5.55
N GLY A 82 -0.08 2.46 6.06
CA GLY A 82 0.59 2.07 7.30
C GLY A 82 -0.35 2.06 8.50
N LEU A 83 -1.16 3.10 8.65
CA LEU A 83 -2.15 3.23 9.72
C LEU A 83 -3.25 2.16 9.62
N GLY A 84 -3.75 1.89 8.41
CA GLY A 84 -4.74 0.84 8.16
C GLY A 84 -4.19 -0.55 8.50
N SER A 85 -2.98 -0.86 8.04
CA SER A 85 -2.29 -2.12 8.36
C SER A 85 -2.08 -2.27 9.87
N LEU A 86 -1.65 -1.21 10.56
CA LEU A 86 -1.47 -1.20 12.00
C LEU A 86 -2.80 -1.45 12.73
N GLY A 87 -3.86 -0.76 12.32
CA GLY A 87 -5.20 -0.92 12.88
C GLY A 87 -5.75 -2.33 12.70
N ILE A 88 -5.62 -2.92 11.51
CA ILE A 88 -6.00 -4.30 11.23
C ILE A 88 -5.20 -5.26 12.10
N GLY A 89 -3.87 -5.09 12.18
CA GLY A 89 -3.01 -5.93 13.01
C GLY A 89 -3.40 -5.89 14.49
N ILE A 90 -3.61 -4.70 15.06
CA ILE A 90 -4.09 -4.55 16.44
C ILE A 90 -5.49 -5.16 16.61
N GLY A 91 -6.38 -4.94 15.66
CA GLY A 91 -7.72 -5.51 15.65
C GLY A 91 -7.71 -7.04 15.72
N ILE A 92 -6.85 -7.69 14.93
CA ILE A 92 -6.69 -9.15 14.97
C ILE A 92 -6.15 -9.60 16.33
N VAL A 93 -5.16 -8.90 16.92
CA VAL A 93 -4.66 -9.22 18.27
C VAL A 93 -5.78 -9.15 19.31
N LEU A 94 -6.53 -8.05 19.33
CA LEU A 94 -7.64 -7.86 20.27
C LEU A 94 -8.73 -8.92 20.08
N TRP A 95 -9.08 -9.22 18.83
CA TRP A 95 -10.05 -10.26 18.48
C TRP A 95 -9.63 -11.64 18.99
N VAL A 96 -8.37 -12.02 18.78
CA VAL A 96 -7.84 -13.30 19.26
C VAL A 96 -7.81 -13.36 20.78
N ILE A 97 -7.36 -12.30 21.46
CA ILE A 97 -7.34 -12.24 22.93
C ILE A 97 -8.76 -12.38 23.48
N TYR A 98 -9.72 -11.64 22.91
CA TYR A 98 -11.13 -11.70 23.33
C TYR A 98 -11.69 -13.12 23.21
N ASN A 99 -11.52 -13.76 22.05
CA ASN A 99 -12.03 -15.11 21.82
C ASN A 99 -11.30 -16.20 22.62
N SER A 100 -10.04 -15.98 23.00
CA SER A 100 -9.25 -16.95 23.75
C SER A 100 -9.49 -16.89 25.26
N PHE A 101 -9.82 -15.72 25.81
CA PHE A 101 -9.88 -15.49 27.26
C PHE A 101 -11.24 -15.07 27.80
N ILE A 102 -12.15 -14.55 26.97
CA ILE A 102 -13.43 -14.02 27.41
C ILE A 102 -14.57 -14.91 26.92
N GLU A 103 -14.80 -14.95 25.62
CA GLU A 103 -15.92 -15.67 25.03
C GLU A 103 -15.57 -16.11 23.60
N GLN A 104 -15.57 -17.41 23.36
CA GLN A 104 -15.28 -17.98 22.05
C GLN A 104 -16.54 -17.88 21.17
N GLN A 105 -16.48 -17.04 20.14
CA GLN A 105 -17.53 -16.91 19.14
C GLN A 105 -17.50 -18.11 18.16
N GLU A 106 -18.65 -18.47 17.59
CA GLU A 106 -18.77 -19.63 16.69
C GLU A 106 -17.95 -19.48 15.41
N GLU A 107 -17.71 -18.25 14.93
CA GLU A 107 -16.88 -17.98 13.75
C GLU A 107 -15.38 -18.07 14.04
N TYR A 108 -14.99 -18.16 15.31
CA TYR A 108 -13.59 -18.25 15.72
C TYR A 108 -13.06 -19.68 15.53
N SER A 109 -12.48 -19.92 14.35
CA SER A 109 -11.74 -21.15 14.01
C SER A 109 -10.22 -21.03 14.27
N GLY A 110 -9.76 -19.89 14.78
CA GLY A 110 -8.34 -19.55 14.89
C GLY A 110 -7.63 -20.25 16.05
N GLY A 111 -6.55 -20.97 15.77
CA GLY A 111 -5.53 -21.32 16.77
C GLY A 111 -4.42 -20.26 16.83
N PHE A 112 -3.43 -20.44 17.71
CA PHE A 112 -2.28 -19.52 17.91
C PHE A 112 -1.57 -19.06 16.61
N MET A 113 -1.74 -19.76 15.48
CA MET A 113 -1.25 -19.31 14.16
C MET A 113 -1.87 -18.00 13.65
N THR A 114 -3.11 -17.64 14.01
CA THR A 114 -3.68 -16.33 13.62
C THR A 114 -2.95 -15.17 14.28
N LEU A 115 -2.28 -15.40 15.43
CA LEU A 115 -1.36 -14.43 16.03
C LEU A 115 -0.05 -14.26 15.24
N GLY A 116 0.27 -15.09 14.26
CA GLY A 116 1.48 -14.91 13.44
C GLY A 116 1.33 -13.78 12.42
N LEU A 117 0.11 -13.59 11.89
CA LEU A 117 -0.19 -12.54 10.92
C LEU A 117 -0.21 -11.14 11.56
N SER A 118 -0.69 -11.03 12.79
CA SER A 118 -0.86 -9.73 13.45
C SER A 118 0.44 -8.95 13.68
N PRO A 119 1.53 -9.53 14.21
CA PRO A 119 2.84 -8.89 14.32
C PRO A 119 3.39 -8.43 12.98
N MET A 120 3.11 -9.18 11.90
CA MET A 120 3.51 -8.79 10.55
C MET A 120 2.77 -7.53 10.11
N PHE A 121 1.44 -7.48 10.27
CA PHE A 121 0.64 -6.28 9.94
C PHE A 121 0.99 -5.06 10.81
N ILE A 122 1.25 -5.28 12.10
CA ILE A 122 1.69 -4.22 13.03
C ILE A 122 3.06 -3.69 12.62
N GLY A 123 4.04 -4.58 12.42
CA GLY A 123 5.40 -4.22 12.03
C GLY A 123 5.46 -3.53 10.67
N PHE A 124 4.77 -4.07 9.68
CA PHE A 124 4.65 -3.47 8.36
C PHE A 124 3.93 -2.11 8.41
N GLY A 125 2.85 -2.02 9.18
CA GLY A 125 2.09 -0.79 9.36
C GLY A 125 2.93 0.32 9.99
N LEU A 126 3.66 0.00 11.06
CA LEU A 126 4.61 0.92 11.70
C LEU A 126 5.74 1.33 10.76
N PHE A 127 6.32 0.38 10.02
CA PHE A 127 7.37 0.68 9.05
C PHE A 127 6.92 1.69 8.00
N LEU A 128 5.74 1.48 7.39
CA LEU A 128 5.18 2.40 6.41
C LEU A 128 4.83 3.76 7.00
N LEU A 129 4.22 3.78 8.18
CA LEU A 129 3.84 5.03 8.85
C LEU A 129 5.06 5.89 9.19
N LEU A 130 6.12 5.27 9.72
CA LEU A 130 7.35 5.97 10.08
C LEU A 130 8.14 6.41 8.85
N SER A 131 8.15 5.63 7.78
CA SER A 131 8.85 5.97 6.53
C SER A 131 8.14 7.07 5.73
N ALA A 132 6.81 7.19 5.85
CA ALA A 132 6.01 8.15 5.09
C ALA A 132 6.43 9.63 5.23
N PHE A 133 7.01 10.01 6.37
CA PHE A 133 7.46 11.39 6.61
C PHE A 133 8.94 11.49 7.01
N LYS A 134 9.62 10.36 7.14
CA LYS A 134 11.05 10.37 7.46
C LYS A 134 11.82 10.82 6.23
N ARG A 135 12.42 12.00 6.33
CA ARG A 135 13.33 12.51 5.31
C ARG A 135 14.54 11.58 5.26
N ASN A 136 14.77 10.93 4.12
CA ASN A 136 15.89 10.03 3.96
C ASN A 136 17.17 10.87 3.98
N LYS A 137 17.87 10.90 5.13
CA LYS A 137 19.20 11.48 5.20
C LYS A 137 20.08 10.50 4.42
N GLY A 138 20.30 10.79 3.14
CA GLY A 138 21.33 10.08 2.36
C GLY A 138 22.59 10.05 3.21
N VAL A 139 23.04 8.83 3.52
CA VAL A 139 24.42 8.57 3.91
C VAL A 139 25.25 8.77 2.66
#